data_AF-A0A2E9GNK2-F1
#
_entry.id   AF-A0A2E9GNK2-F1
#
_cell.length_a   1.000
_cell.length_b   1.000
_cell.length_c   1.000
_cell.angle_alpha   90.00
_cell.angle_beta   90.00
_cell.angle_gamma   90.00
#
_symmetry.space_group_name_H-M   'P 1'
#
loop_
_entity.id
_entity.type
_entity.pdbx_description
1 polymer ?
#
loop_
_entity_poly.entity_id
_entity_poly.type
_entity_poly.pdbx_seq_one_letter_code
_entity_poly.pdbx_strand_id
1 'polypeptide(L)'
;MGLRRTSLLLLLSAMLLPTAGGAEISASKRALIEDLLQHSAGAGTVNGVTEMALAEIAPFYVSLVDEVLASEPDLSESDRKMLRDELADFDAFAKEFRKEFEARVAVQELLEAIYVPLYDRYFEVDELREIAAFYRSPAGRKVLQVMPTLGAEGLHALLPRLQPTVMTIVGEILARRRSAILP
;
A
#
# COMPACT_ATOMS: atom_id res chain seq x y z
N MET A 1 31.53 34.96 -21.42
CA MET A 1 30.74 35.29 -20.20
C MET A 1 29.45 34.49 -20.31
N GLY A 2 29.23 33.36 -19.66
CA GLY A 2 29.71 32.90 -18.36
C GLY A 2 28.53 32.91 -17.40
N LEU A 3 27.67 31.88 -17.45
CA LEU A 3 26.84 31.52 -16.30
C LEU A 3 26.89 30.01 -16.13
N ARG A 4 27.43 29.63 -14.97
CA ARG A 4 27.87 28.30 -14.59
C ARG A 4 26.71 27.52 -13.97
N ARG A 5 26.56 26.28 -14.44
CA ARG A 5 26.21 25.06 -13.71
C ARG A 5 25.86 25.24 -12.22
N THR A 6 24.62 24.96 -11.86
CA THR A 6 24.24 24.52 -10.50
C THR A 6 23.47 23.21 -10.63
N SER A 7 24.22 22.11 -10.71
CA SER A 7 23.72 20.76 -10.51
C SER A 7 23.41 20.57 -9.04
N LEU A 8 22.13 20.33 -8.72
CA LEU A 8 21.67 20.00 -7.38
C LEU A 8 22.05 18.53 -7.10
N LEU A 9 23.19 18.32 -6.44
CA LEU A 9 23.58 17.02 -5.88
C LEU A 9 22.76 16.77 -4.62
N LEU A 10 21.65 16.05 -4.76
CA LEU A 10 20.96 15.42 -3.63
C LEU A 10 21.83 14.26 -3.14
N LEU A 11 22.55 14.50 -2.05
CA LEU A 11 23.26 13.48 -1.28
C LEU A 11 22.23 12.54 -0.64
N LEU A 12 21.92 11.43 -1.31
CA LEU A 12 21.33 10.26 -0.67
C LEU A 12 22.41 9.69 0.28
N SER A 13 22.30 10.02 1.56
CA SER A 13 23.00 9.26 2.61
C SER A 13 22.44 7.84 2.62
N ALA A 14 23.15 6.93 1.95
CA ALA A 14 22.90 5.51 2.05
C ALA A 14 23.12 5.09 3.52
N MET A 15 22.02 4.83 4.22
CA MET A 15 22.05 4.01 5.42
C MET A 15 22.51 2.63 4.96
N LEU A 16 23.80 2.32 5.12
CA LEU A 16 24.32 0.96 4.96
C LEU A 16 23.65 0.10 6.03
N LEU A 17 22.56 -0.57 5.66
CA LEU A 17 22.11 -1.75 6.38
C LEU A 17 23.29 -2.74 6.37
N PRO A 18 23.66 -3.31 7.51
CA PRO A 18 24.67 -4.35 7.53
C PRO A 18 24.19 -5.49 6.64
N THR A 19 24.93 -5.77 5.58
CA THR A 19 24.78 -7.00 4.81
C THR A 19 25.25 -8.14 5.71
N ALA A 20 24.35 -8.64 6.55
CA ALA A 20 24.55 -9.92 7.22
C ALA A 20 24.85 -10.94 6.13
N GLY A 21 26.03 -11.57 6.22
CA GLY A 21 26.57 -12.45 5.21
C GLY A 21 25.56 -13.50 4.77
N GLY A 22 25.34 -13.58 3.46
CA GLY A 22 24.45 -14.53 2.85
C GLY A 22 24.94 -15.96 3.07
N ALA A 23 24.36 -16.64 4.04
CA ALA A 23 24.09 -18.05 3.83
C ALA A 23 23.04 -18.12 2.72
N GLU A 24 23.36 -18.79 1.62
CA GLU A 24 22.41 -19.04 0.56
C GLU A 24 21.19 -19.74 1.16
N ILE A 25 20.01 -19.14 1.05
CA ILE A 25 18.77 -19.69 1.62
C ILE A 25 18.59 -21.10 1.04
N SER A 26 18.55 -22.11 1.90
CA SER A 26 18.39 -23.49 1.42
C SER A 26 17.12 -23.63 0.59
N ALA A 27 17.17 -24.44 -0.47
CA ALA A 27 16.03 -24.65 -1.37
C ALA A 27 14.76 -25.09 -0.62
N SER A 28 14.90 -25.93 0.41
CA SER A 28 13.77 -26.37 1.23
C SER A 28 13.14 -25.23 2.04
N LYS A 29 13.94 -24.31 2.58
CA LYS A 29 13.43 -23.17 3.35
C LYS A 29 12.74 -22.18 2.44
N ARG A 30 13.36 -21.87 1.30
CA ARG A 30 12.79 -21.01 0.25
C ARG A 30 11.42 -21.51 -0.20
N ALA A 31 11.32 -22.79 -0.58
CA ALA A 31 10.06 -23.36 -1.04
C ALA A 31 8.94 -23.31 0.01
N LEU A 32 9.26 -23.49 1.30
CA LEU A 32 8.29 -23.34 2.39
C LEU A 32 7.80 -21.90 2.53
N ILE A 33 8.70 -20.91 2.40
CA ILE A 33 8.34 -19.50 2.49
C ILE A 33 7.48 -19.10 1.29
N GLU A 34 7.84 -19.51 0.07
CA GLU A 34 7.06 -19.23 -1.15
C GLU A 34 5.64 -19.82 -1.05
N ASP A 35 5.49 -21.06 -0.57
CA ASP A 35 4.18 -21.68 -0.30
C ASP A 35 3.38 -20.89 0.75
N LEU A 36 4.02 -20.49 1.86
CA LEU A 36 3.39 -19.66 2.89
C LEU A 36 2.92 -18.31 2.32
N LEU A 37 3.74 -17.65 1.50
CA LEU A 37 3.38 -16.38 0.89
C LEU A 37 2.19 -16.54 -0.04
N GLN A 38 2.14 -17.59 -0.86
CA GLN A 38 1.02 -17.83 -1.77
C GLN A 38 -0.30 -18.11 -1.02
N HIS A 39 -0.24 -18.78 0.14
CA HIS A 39 -1.44 -19.25 0.84
C HIS A 39 -1.89 -18.43 2.06
N SER A 40 -1.04 -17.58 2.64
CA SER A 40 -1.37 -16.79 3.84
C SER A 40 -1.53 -15.29 3.58
N ALA A 41 -0.59 -14.69 2.83
CA ALA A 41 -0.46 -13.24 2.71
C ALA A 41 -0.63 -12.73 1.26
N GLY A 42 -0.21 -13.50 0.26
CA GLY A 42 0.02 -13.02 -1.11
C GLY A 42 -1.25 -12.85 -1.95
N ALA A 43 -2.21 -13.78 -1.87
CA ALA A 43 -3.40 -13.73 -2.74
C ALA A 43 -4.27 -12.48 -2.53
N GLY A 44 -4.37 -11.99 -1.29
CA GLY A 44 -5.05 -10.72 -0.99
C GLY A 44 -4.17 -9.48 -1.23
N THR A 45 -2.83 -9.63 -1.13
CA THR A 45 -1.87 -8.53 -1.27
C THR A 45 -1.68 -8.11 -2.72
N VAL A 46 -1.68 -9.04 -3.71
CA VAL A 46 -1.50 -8.68 -5.12
C VAL A 46 -2.62 -7.76 -5.63
N ASN A 47 -3.87 -8.17 -5.42
CA ASN A 47 -5.02 -7.32 -5.76
C ASN A 47 -5.05 -6.07 -4.88
N GLY A 48 -4.68 -6.19 -3.60
CA GLY A 48 -4.57 -5.05 -2.69
C GLY A 48 -3.59 -3.97 -3.16
N VAL A 49 -2.41 -4.34 -3.66
CA VAL A 49 -1.41 -3.38 -4.17
C VAL A 49 -1.95 -2.60 -5.38
N THR A 50 -2.64 -3.28 -6.29
CA THR A 50 -3.24 -2.64 -7.46
C THR A 50 -4.35 -1.66 -7.06
N GLU A 51 -5.25 -2.08 -6.15
CA GLU A 51 -6.30 -1.19 -5.64
C GLU A 51 -5.73 -0.03 -4.81
N MET A 52 -4.64 -0.24 -4.06
CA MET A 52 -3.96 0.83 -3.33
C MET A 52 -3.36 1.87 -4.29
N ALA A 53 -2.73 1.44 -5.37
CA ALA A 53 -2.22 2.34 -6.40
C ALA A 53 -3.35 3.16 -7.06
N LEU A 54 -4.48 2.50 -7.37
CA LEU A 54 -5.66 3.20 -7.89
C LEU A 54 -6.25 4.19 -6.89
N ALA A 55 -6.32 3.83 -5.60
CA ALA A 55 -6.82 4.71 -4.54
C ALA A 55 -5.93 5.95 -4.34
N GLU A 56 -4.63 5.84 -4.61
CA GLU A 56 -3.70 6.98 -4.59
C GLU A 56 -3.93 7.94 -5.77
N ILE A 57 -4.25 7.40 -6.95
CA ILE A 57 -4.50 8.19 -8.17
C ILE A 57 -5.88 8.87 -8.13
N ALA A 58 -6.89 8.19 -7.61
CA ALA A 58 -8.30 8.60 -7.71
C ALA A 58 -8.58 10.08 -7.33
N PRO A 59 -8.03 10.64 -6.23
CA PRO A 59 -8.32 12.03 -5.84
C PRO A 59 -7.80 13.08 -6.84
N PHE A 60 -6.79 12.75 -7.63
CA PHE A 60 -6.12 13.68 -8.55
C PHE A 60 -6.36 13.34 -10.02
N TYR A 61 -7.07 12.25 -10.31
CA TYR A 61 -7.24 11.74 -11.66
C TYR A 61 -7.79 12.78 -12.64
N VAL A 62 -8.84 13.53 -12.26
CA VAL A 62 -9.41 14.58 -13.10
C VAL A 62 -8.40 15.70 -13.38
N SER A 63 -7.54 16.04 -12.42
CA SER A 63 -6.48 17.03 -12.64
C SER A 63 -5.40 16.54 -13.60
N LEU A 64 -5.09 15.24 -13.57
CA LEU A 64 -4.19 14.62 -14.55
C LEU A 64 -4.80 14.66 -15.95
N VAL A 65 -6.10 14.41 -16.09
CA VAL A 65 -6.82 14.57 -17.37
C VAL A 65 -6.72 16.01 -17.87
N ASP A 66 -6.95 16.99 -16.99
CA ASP A 66 -6.85 18.41 -17.35
C ASP A 66 -5.43 18.80 -17.78
N GLU A 67 -4.38 18.26 -17.13
CA GLU A 67 -2.98 18.47 -17.50
C GLU A 67 -2.64 17.85 -18.87
N VAL A 68 -3.11 16.63 -19.13
CA VAL A 68 -2.95 15.97 -20.45
C VAL A 68 -3.60 16.81 -21.54
N LEU A 69 -4.82 17.29 -21.34
CA LEU A 69 -5.51 18.14 -22.32
C LEU A 69 -4.85 19.51 -22.50
N ALA A 70 -4.22 20.05 -21.46
CA ALA A 70 -3.46 21.29 -21.54
C ALA A 70 -2.15 21.13 -22.35
N SER A 71 -1.61 19.91 -22.42
CA SER A 71 -0.43 19.59 -23.24
C SER A 71 -0.72 19.49 -24.74
N GLU A 72 -2.00 19.51 -25.13
CA GLU A 72 -2.49 19.43 -26.50
C GLU A 72 -3.08 20.80 -26.93
N PRO A 73 -2.24 21.78 -27.31
CA PRO A 73 -2.68 23.16 -27.58
C PRO A 73 -3.53 23.27 -28.85
N ASP A 74 -3.40 22.32 -29.78
CA ASP A 74 -4.07 22.34 -31.08
C ASP A 74 -5.52 21.83 -31.01
N LEU A 75 -5.96 21.29 -29.87
CA LEU A 75 -7.35 20.85 -29.70
C LEU A 75 -8.32 22.03 -29.74
N SER A 76 -9.38 21.89 -30.54
CA SER A 76 -10.51 22.80 -30.50
C SER A 76 -11.21 22.72 -29.14
N GLU A 77 -11.92 23.77 -28.76
CA GLU A 77 -12.61 23.81 -27.47
C GLU A 77 -13.70 22.72 -27.36
N SER A 78 -14.34 22.38 -28.48
CA SER A 78 -15.33 21.30 -28.56
C SER A 78 -14.68 19.94 -28.33
N ASP A 79 -13.54 19.68 -28.99
CA ASP A 79 -12.83 18.41 -28.87
C ASP A 79 -12.24 18.24 -27.47
N ARG A 80 -11.70 19.33 -26.90
CA ARG A 80 -11.19 19.36 -25.52
C ARG A 80 -12.28 19.00 -24.53
N LYS A 81 -13.48 19.57 -24.66
CA LYS A 81 -14.59 19.24 -23.77
C LYS A 81 -15.02 17.77 -23.93
N MET A 82 -15.14 17.27 -25.16
CA MET A 82 -15.51 15.89 -25.43
C MET A 82 -14.53 14.90 -24.83
N LEU A 83 -13.23 15.10 -25.08
CA LEU A 83 -12.17 14.26 -24.54
C LEU A 83 -12.11 14.31 -23.01
N ARG A 84 -12.34 15.49 -22.41
CA ARG A 84 -12.41 15.60 -20.95
C ARG A 84 -13.53 14.74 -20.37
N ASP A 85 -14.73 14.82 -20.95
CA ASP A 85 -15.89 14.07 -20.47
C ASP A 85 -15.66 12.55 -20.61
N GLU A 86 -14.99 12.12 -21.69
CA GLU A 86 -14.64 10.71 -21.92
C GLU A 86 -13.52 10.23 -20.97
N LEU A 87 -12.42 10.99 -20.85
CA LEU A 87 -11.27 10.63 -20.02
C LEU A 87 -11.55 10.74 -18.52
N ALA A 88 -12.52 11.53 -18.09
CA ALA A 88 -12.90 11.65 -16.68
C ALA A 88 -13.60 10.39 -16.12
N ASP A 89 -13.94 9.40 -16.96
CA ASP A 89 -14.44 8.10 -16.51
C ASP A 89 -13.34 7.30 -15.80
N PHE A 90 -13.27 7.47 -14.48
CA PHE A 90 -12.30 6.77 -13.65
C PHE A 90 -12.50 5.25 -13.60
N ASP A 91 -13.73 4.76 -13.77
CA ASP A 91 -14.00 3.32 -13.71
C ASP A 91 -13.47 2.63 -14.98
N ALA A 92 -13.65 3.26 -16.14
CA ALA A 92 -13.05 2.82 -17.40
C ALA A 92 -11.52 2.82 -17.30
N PHE A 93 -10.93 3.92 -16.83
CA PHE A 93 -9.49 4.01 -16.58
C PHE A 93 -8.99 2.93 -15.62
N ALA A 94 -9.65 2.75 -14.47
CA ALA A 94 -9.24 1.78 -13.47
C ALA A 94 -9.26 0.35 -14.00
N LYS A 95 -10.23 0.02 -14.87
CA LYS A 95 -10.29 -1.28 -15.54
C LYS A 95 -9.10 -1.49 -16.46
N GLU A 96 -8.75 -0.49 -17.27
CA GLU A 96 -7.58 -0.56 -18.17
C GLU A 96 -6.27 -0.59 -17.39
N PHE A 97 -6.15 0.23 -16.36
CA PHE A 97 -5.00 0.27 -15.46
C PHE A 97 -4.74 -1.10 -14.84
N ARG A 98 -5.77 -1.78 -14.29
CA ARG A 98 -5.59 -3.12 -13.71
C ARG A 98 -5.00 -4.10 -14.71
N LYS A 99 -5.53 -4.11 -15.94
CA LYS A 99 -5.06 -5.00 -17.01
C LYS A 99 -3.60 -4.71 -17.37
N GLU A 100 -3.25 -3.43 -17.55
CA GLU A 100 -1.88 -3.03 -17.88
C GLU A 100 -0.91 -3.26 -16.72
N PHE A 101 -1.36 -3.03 -15.50
CA PHE A 101 -0.57 -3.26 -14.28
C PHE A 101 -0.24 -4.75 -14.13
N GLU A 102 -1.24 -5.64 -14.26
CA GLU A 102 -1.05 -7.09 -14.22
C GLU A 102 -0.10 -7.57 -15.33
N ALA A 103 -0.21 -7.00 -16.53
CA ALA A 103 0.64 -7.38 -17.67
C ALA A 103 2.11 -6.95 -17.51
N ARG A 104 2.39 -5.90 -16.73
CA ARG A 104 3.72 -5.27 -16.64
C ARG A 104 4.39 -5.47 -15.28
N VAL A 105 3.63 -5.73 -14.23
CA VAL A 105 4.13 -5.81 -12.86
C VAL A 105 3.98 -7.22 -12.35
N ALA A 106 5.10 -7.91 -12.23
CA ALA A 106 5.17 -9.22 -11.58
C ALA A 106 5.13 -9.04 -10.05
N VAL A 107 3.96 -8.65 -9.51
CA VAL A 107 3.78 -8.37 -8.08
C VAL A 107 4.19 -9.57 -7.22
N GLN A 108 3.89 -10.79 -7.68
CA GLN A 108 4.30 -12.00 -6.98
C GLN A 108 5.82 -12.12 -6.84
N GLU A 109 6.57 -11.87 -7.92
CA GLU A 109 8.04 -11.89 -7.89
C GLU A 109 8.61 -10.81 -6.97
N LEU A 110 8.00 -9.62 -6.95
CA LEU A 110 8.38 -8.54 -6.03
C LEU A 110 8.13 -8.92 -4.58
N LEU A 111 6.98 -9.52 -4.28
CA LEU A 111 6.65 -10.01 -2.94
C LEU A 111 7.63 -11.10 -2.50
N GLU A 112 7.95 -12.06 -3.36
CA GLU A 112 8.94 -13.10 -3.05
C GLU A 112 10.32 -12.50 -2.80
N ALA A 113 10.78 -11.58 -3.66
CA ALA A 113 12.07 -10.90 -3.50
C ALA A 113 12.17 -10.11 -2.18
N ILE A 114 11.07 -9.55 -1.70
CA ILE A 114 11.02 -8.78 -0.44
C ILE A 114 10.88 -9.71 0.77
N TYR A 115 9.92 -10.64 0.74
CA TYR A 115 9.52 -11.40 1.91
C TYR A 115 10.34 -12.66 2.12
N VAL A 116 10.87 -13.32 1.08
CA VAL A 116 11.69 -14.53 1.26
C VAL A 116 12.91 -14.25 2.17
N PRO A 117 13.69 -13.18 1.95
CA PRO A 117 14.81 -12.85 2.86
C PRO A 117 14.35 -12.43 4.27
N LEU A 118 13.15 -11.86 4.41
CA LEU A 118 12.61 -11.48 5.72
C LEU A 118 12.26 -12.72 6.53
N TYR A 119 11.49 -13.64 5.96
CA TYR A 119 11.16 -14.89 6.65
C TYR A 119 12.41 -15.72 6.95
N ASP A 120 13.39 -15.76 6.03
CA ASP A 120 14.65 -16.44 6.28
C ASP A 120 15.39 -15.88 7.51
N ARG A 121 15.40 -14.55 7.67
CA ARG A 121 16.05 -13.88 8.80
C ARG A 121 15.38 -14.14 10.15
N TYR A 122 14.05 -14.29 10.16
CA TYR A 122 13.27 -14.29 11.40
C TYR A 122 12.75 -15.66 11.83
N PHE A 123 12.76 -16.66 10.94
CA PHE A 123 12.22 -17.97 11.24
C PHE A 123 13.17 -19.09 10.83
N GLU A 124 13.23 -20.13 11.64
CA GLU A 124 13.90 -21.38 11.31
C GLU A 124 13.03 -22.27 10.43
N VAL A 125 13.65 -23.24 9.74
CA VAL A 125 12.94 -24.16 8.81
C VAL A 125 11.80 -24.91 9.50
N ASP A 126 12.04 -25.36 10.73
CA ASP A 126 11.06 -26.15 11.48
C ASP A 126 9.87 -25.28 11.93
N GLU A 127 10.12 -24.03 12.33
CA GLU A 127 9.07 -23.06 12.66
C GLU A 127 8.20 -22.73 11.44
N LEU A 128 8.82 -22.52 10.27
CA LEU A 128 8.10 -22.32 9.02
C LEU A 128 7.22 -23.53 8.67
N ARG A 129 7.70 -24.75 8.93
CA ARG A 129 6.93 -25.97 8.71
C ARG A 129 5.72 -26.05 9.64
N GLU A 130 5.87 -25.68 10.90
CA GLU A 130 4.78 -25.64 11.87
C GLU A 130 3.72 -24.59 11.49
N ILE A 131 4.14 -23.38 11.11
CA ILE A 131 3.26 -22.32 10.63
C ILE A 131 2.49 -22.79 9.38
N ALA A 132 3.19 -23.42 8.43
CA ALA A 132 2.56 -23.96 7.22
C ALA A 132 1.55 -25.07 7.55
N ALA A 133 1.88 -25.96 8.48
CA ALA A 133 0.96 -27.01 8.92
C ALA A 133 -0.29 -26.42 9.58
N PHE A 134 -0.13 -25.38 10.40
CA PHE A 134 -1.25 -24.67 11.01
C PHE A 134 -2.14 -24.03 9.95
N TYR A 135 -1.61 -23.24 9.02
CA TYR A 135 -2.42 -22.58 7.98
C TYR A 135 -3.11 -23.56 7.02
N ARG A 136 -2.55 -24.76 6.84
CA ARG A 136 -3.21 -25.85 6.10
C ARG A 136 -4.30 -26.59 6.91
N SER A 137 -4.42 -26.36 8.21
CA SER A 137 -5.52 -26.91 9.01
C SER A 137 -6.85 -26.18 8.72
N PRO A 138 -8.03 -26.81 8.96
CA PRO A 138 -9.31 -26.12 8.84
C PRO A 138 -9.41 -24.85 9.72
N ALA A 139 -8.84 -24.88 10.92
CA ALA A 139 -8.80 -23.74 11.82
C ALA A 139 -7.90 -22.62 11.28
N GLY A 140 -6.69 -22.95 10.84
CA GLY A 140 -5.74 -21.97 10.29
C GLY A 140 -6.25 -21.29 9.02
N ARG A 141 -6.88 -22.04 8.10
CA ARG A 141 -7.58 -21.43 6.95
C ARG A 141 -8.67 -20.45 7.38
N LYS A 142 -9.45 -20.80 8.41
CA LYS A 142 -10.50 -19.91 8.94
C LYS A 142 -9.90 -18.66 9.58
N VAL A 143 -8.76 -18.77 10.26
CA VAL A 143 -8.01 -17.62 10.79
C VAL A 143 -7.63 -16.66 9.65
N LEU A 144 -7.04 -17.16 8.56
CA LEU A 144 -6.66 -16.33 7.41
C LEU A 144 -7.86 -15.59 6.79
N GLN A 145 -9.02 -16.24 6.75
CA GLN A 145 -10.24 -15.66 6.18
C GLN A 145 -10.92 -14.63 7.10
N VAL A 146 -10.93 -14.88 8.41
CA VAL A 146 -11.79 -14.15 9.35
C VAL A 146 -11.04 -13.06 10.11
N MET A 147 -9.71 -13.17 10.30
CA MET A 147 -8.96 -12.20 11.11
C MET A 147 -9.06 -10.74 10.61
N PRO A 148 -8.98 -10.45 9.29
CA PRO A 148 -9.18 -9.08 8.81
C PRO A 148 -10.55 -8.52 9.18
N THR A 149 -11.62 -9.32 8.99
CA THR A 149 -12.99 -8.95 9.35
C THR A 149 -13.16 -8.75 10.85
N LEU A 150 -12.60 -9.66 11.66
CA LEU A 150 -12.65 -9.57 13.12
C LEU A 150 -11.99 -8.27 13.61
N GLY A 151 -10.83 -7.90 13.05
CA GLY A 151 -10.16 -6.63 13.35
C GLY A 151 -10.99 -5.41 12.95
N ALA A 152 -11.58 -5.43 11.74
CA ALA A 152 -12.40 -4.35 11.23
C ALA A 152 -13.68 -4.14 12.07
N GLU A 153 -14.40 -5.22 12.39
CA GLU A 153 -15.58 -5.17 13.25
C GLU A 153 -15.23 -4.70 14.67
N GLY A 154 -14.11 -5.17 15.22
CA GLY A 154 -13.62 -4.73 16.52
C GLY A 154 -13.36 -3.23 16.57
N LEU A 155 -12.67 -2.68 15.57
CA LEU A 155 -12.42 -1.24 15.48
C LEU A 155 -13.73 -0.45 15.28
N HIS A 156 -14.63 -0.93 14.42
CA HIS A 156 -15.93 -0.31 14.18
C HIS A 156 -16.77 -0.24 15.47
N ALA A 157 -16.74 -1.29 16.28
CA ALA A 157 -17.41 -1.32 17.58
C ALA A 157 -16.72 -0.41 18.62
N LEU A 158 -15.39 -0.27 18.57
CA LEU A 158 -14.62 0.53 19.52
C LEU A 158 -14.87 2.04 19.35
N LEU A 159 -14.86 2.55 18.11
CA LEU A 159 -14.87 3.99 17.86
C LEU A 159 -16.06 4.76 18.49
N PRO A 160 -17.33 4.30 18.37
CA PRO A 160 -18.45 4.97 19.03
C PRO A 160 -18.37 4.95 20.57
N ARG A 161 -17.69 3.96 21.15
CA ARG A 161 -17.48 3.87 22.62
C ARG A 161 -16.43 4.86 23.11
N LEU A 162 -15.43 5.17 22.28
CA LEU A 162 -14.43 6.19 22.59
C LEU A 162 -14.98 7.61 22.40
N GLN A 163 -15.96 7.79 21.51
CA GLN A 163 -16.45 9.12 21.13
C GLN A 163 -16.87 10.02 22.32
N PRO A 164 -17.62 9.57 23.33
CA PRO A 164 -17.98 10.41 24.48
C PRO A 164 -16.74 10.88 25.24
N THR A 165 -15.80 9.97 25.52
CA THR A 165 -14.55 10.29 26.23
C THR A 165 -13.70 11.27 25.43
N VAL A 166 -13.58 11.09 24.12
CA VAL A 166 -12.89 12.03 23.23
C VAL A 166 -13.52 13.42 23.32
N MET A 167 -14.84 13.52 23.27
CA MET A 167 -15.55 14.81 23.37
C MET A 167 -15.36 15.48 24.74
N THR A 168 -15.35 14.70 25.83
CA THR A 168 -15.02 15.22 27.17
C THR A 168 -13.61 15.80 27.18
N ILE A 169 -12.61 15.06 26.69
CA ILE A 169 -11.22 15.52 26.64
C ILE A 169 -11.10 16.81 25.82
N VAL A 170 -11.73 16.87 24.64
CA VAL A 170 -11.72 18.06 23.79
C VAL A 170 -12.35 19.25 24.52
N GLY A 171 -13.51 19.06 25.15
CA GLY A 171 -14.19 20.11 25.92
C GLY A 171 -13.33 20.66 27.05
N GLU A 172 -12.67 19.79 27.81
CA GLU A 172 -11.77 20.19 28.90
C GLU A 172 -10.53 20.95 28.39
N ILE A 173 -9.92 20.51 27.30
CA ILE A 173 -8.77 21.19 26.69
C ILE A 173 -9.18 22.61 26.26
N LEU A 174 -10.32 22.75 25.59
CA LEU A 174 -10.82 24.05 25.13
C LEU A 174 -11.17 24.97 26.30
N ALA A 175 -11.81 24.45 27.35
CA ALA A 175 -12.14 25.22 28.55
C ALA A 175 -10.89 25.77 29.24
N ARG A 176 -9.86 24.92 29.45
CA ARG A 176 -8.57 25.34 30.02
C ARG A 176 -7.90 26.41 29.17
N ARG A 177 -7.89 26.24 27.84
CA ARG A 177 -7.31 27.23 26.91
C ARG A 177 -8.04 28.57 26.95
N ARG A 178 -9.38 28.57 26.95
CA ARG A 178 -10.18 29.80 27.06
C ARG A 178 -9.84 30.58 28.32
N SER A 179 -9.81 29.92 29.48
CA SER A 179 -9.48 30.56 30.75
C SER A 179 -8.06 31.12 30.81
N ALA A 180 -7.13 30.60 30.01
CA ALA A 180 -5.78 31.16 29.89
C ALA A 180 -5.70 32.41 28.99
N ILE A 181 -6.68 32.60 28.08
CA ILE A 181 -6.72 33.74 27.14
C ILE A 181 -7.56 34.89 27.72
N LEU A 182 -8.65 34.57 28.41
CA LEU A 182 -9.57 35.55 29.00
C LEU A 182 -9.69 35.27 30.52
N PRO A 183 -8.92 35.97 31.37
CA PRO A 183 -9.00 35.84 32.82
C PRO A 183 -10.29 36.42 33.42
#